data_AF-A0A838JJZ4-F1
#
_entry.id   AF-A0A838JJZ4-F1
#
_cell.length_a   1.000
_cell.length_b   1.000
_cell.length_c   1.000
_cell.angle_alpha   90.00
_cell.angle_beta   90.00
_cell.angle_gamma   90.00
#
_symmetry.space_group_name_H-M   'P 1'
#
loop_
_entity.id
_entity.type
_entity.pdbx_description
1 polymer ?
#
loop_
_entity_poly.entity_id
_entity_poly.type
_entity_poly.pdbx_seq_one_letter_code
_entity_poly.pdbx_strand_id
1 'polypeptide(L)'
;LTIERGILSFAGPINNPGLDILAVRKKLAVEAGVAISGTALAPRARLVSTPPVPDTEKLAWLTLGHGLEGANRAELDIVSAAAIAFASRGGGPSFPDRLARSLGLDELSLTGAGTLDQRALTLGKRISSSVYLSYEMGLGGASRIAKLQYDLTRRWSLRAQAGTQNAVDLFYTLQFD
;
A
#
# COMPACT_ATOMS: atom_id res chain seq x y z
N LEU A 1 -21.68 -0.55 -7.10
CA LEU A 1 -21.21 0.74 -6.55
C LEU A 1 -21.86 1.86 -7.33
N THR A 2 -22.19 2.97 -6.68
CA THR A 2 -22.73 4.16 -7.35
C THR A 2 -21.69 5.27 -7.22
N ILE A 3 -21.33 5.88 -8.35
CA ILE A 3 -20.43 7.04 -8.36
C ILE A 3 -21.24 8.25 -7.90
N GLU A 4 -20.81 8.89 -6.81
CA GLU A 4 -21.38 10.14 -6.33
C GLU A 4 -20.66 11.37 -6.86
N ARG A 5 -19.34 11.25 -7.01
CA ARG A 5 -18.50 12.32 -7.54
C ARG A 5 -17.48 11.72 -8.49
N GLY A 6 -17.23 12.38 -9.61
CA GLY A 6 -16.28 11.93 -10.62
C GLY A 6 -15.71 13.11 -11.39
N ILE A 7 -14.88 13.91 -10.72
CA ILE A 7 -14.28 15.11 -11.29
C ILE A 7 -12.92 14.73 -11.90
N LEU A 8 -12.74 15.12 -13.16
CA LEU A 8 -11.48 15.00 -13.89
C LEU A 8 -10.98 16.42 -14.18
N SER A 9 -9.82 16.77 -13.62
CA SER A 9 -9.23 18.10 -13.78
C SER A 9 -8.03 18.06 -14.72
N PHE A 10 -8.09 18.82 -15.82
CA PHE A 10 -7.06 18.87 -16.85
C PHE A 10 -6.17 20.10 -16.70
N ALA A 11 -5.62 20.32 -15.51
CA ALA A 11 -4.71 21.43 -15.20
C ALA A 11 -3.22 21.10 -15.50
N GLY A 12 -2.95 20.26 -16.51
CA GLY A 12 -1.63 19.71 -16.79
C GLY A 12 -1.62 18.84 -18.08
N PRO A 13 -0.72 17.85 -18.19
CA PRO A 13 -0.67 16.95 -19.35
C PRO A 13 -2.02 16.26 -19.59
N ILE A 14 -2.51 16.28 -20.83
CA ILE A 14 -3.84 15.75 -21.19
C ILE A 14 -3.98 14.24 -20.91
N ASN A 15 -2.86 13.52 -20.90
CA ASN A 15 -2.78 12.10 -20.58
C ASN A 15 -2.65 11.81 -19.06
N ASN A 16 -2.59 12.83 -18.21
CA ASN A 16 -2.46 12.68 -16.77
C ASN A 16 -3.34 13.68 -15.99
N PRO A 17 -4.67 13.64 -16.17
CA PRO A 17 -5.58 14.52 -15.42
C PRO A 17 -5.56 14.21 -13.92
N GLY A 18 -5.86 15.22 -13.12
CA GLY A 18 -6.19 15.08 -11.71
C GLY A 18 -7.51 14.34 -11.53
N LEU A 19 -7.57 13.41 -10.57
CA LEU A 19 -8.73 12.61 -10.24
C LEU A 19 -9.30 13.06 -8.89
N ASP A 20 -10.62 13.26 -8.82
CA ASP A 20 -11.40 13.30 -7.57
C ASP A 20 -12.70 12.52 -7.78
N ILE A 21 -12.65 11.23 -7.43
CA ILE A 21 -13.76 10.30 -7.63
C ILE A 21 -14.20 9.75 -6.27
N LEU A 22 -15.49 9.75 -6.01
CA LEU A 22 -16.11 9.13 -4.84
C LEU A 22 -17.15 8.11 -5.32
N ALA A 23 -16.92 6.84 -5.00
CA ALA A 23 -17.85 5.76 -5.27
C ALA A 23 -18.29 5.12 -3.96
N VAL A 24 -19.60 5.09 -3.70
CA VAL A 24 -20.17 4.54 -2.46
C VAL A 24 -21.17 3.44 -2.75
N ARG A 25 -21.33 2.51 -1.80
CA ARG A 25 -22.40 1.52 -1.80
C ARG A 25 -23.51 2.02 -0.88
N LYS A 26 -24.58 2.53 -1.48
CA LYS A 26 -25.75 3.08 -0.77
C LYS A 26 -26.66 1.99 -0.22
N LYS A 27 -27.56 2.40 0.69
CA LYS A 27 -28.65 1.57 1.27
C LYS A 27 -28.15 0.40 2.13
N LEU A 28 -27.04 0.60 2.83
CA LEU A 28 -26.51 -0.33 3.82
C LEU A 28 -26.46 0.38 5.18
N ALA A 29 -26.38 -0.39 6.27
CA ALA A 29 -26.24 0.19 7.61
C ALA A 29 -24.95 1.01 7.75
N VAL A 30 -23.92 0.64 7.00
CA VAL A 30 -22.71 1.43 6.80
C VAL A 30 -22.50 1.65 5.31
N GLU A 31 -22.58 2.91 4.88
CA GLU A 31 -22.32 3.32 3.51
C GLU A 31 -20.82 3.35 3.28
N ALA A 32 -20.24 2.21 2.91
CA ALA A 32 -18.84 2.10 2.61
C ALA A 32 -18.55 2.46 1.13
N GLY A 33 -17.40 3.07 0.91
CA GLY A 33 -17.00 3.63 -0.38
C GLY A 33 -15.49 3.68 -0.59
N VAL A 34 -15.11 4.03 -1.81
CA VAL A 34 -13.74 4.29 -2.22
C VAL A 34 -13.66 5.71 -2.77
N ALA A 35 -12.76 6.50 -2.20
CA ALA A 35 -12.36 7.80 -2.71
C ALA A 35 -11.04 7.65 -3.47
N ILE A 36 -10.99 8.12 -4.72
CA ILE A 36 -9.80 8.11 -5.56
C ILE A 36 -9.36 9.56 -5.76
N SER A 37 -8.08 9.82 -5.51
CA SER A 37 -7.42 11.12 -5.62
C SER A 37 -6.10 10.99 -6.38
N GLY A 38 -5.41 12.11 -6.64
CA GLY A 38 -4.11 12.11 -7.32
C GLY A 38 -4.25 12.33 -8.82
N THR A 39 -3.41 11.69 -9.63
CA THR A 39 -3.45 11.83 -11.10
C THR A 39 -3.72 10.48 -11.77
N ALA A 40 -4.10 10.48 -13.05
CA ALA A 40 -4.38 9.24 -13.79
C ALA A 40 -3.20 8.24 -13.82
N LEU A 41 -1.96 8.73 -13.83
CA LEU A 41 -0.74 7.92 -13.77
C LEU A 41 -0.34 7.52 -12.34
N ALA A 42 -0.79 8.25 -11.32
CA ALA A 42 -0.49 7.99 -9.91
C ALA A 42 -1.76 8.12 -9.05
N PRO A 43 -2.78 7.26 -9.26
CA PRO A 43 -4.01 7.32 -8.49
C PRO A 43 -3.79 6.84 -7.06
N ARG A 44 -4.44 7.48 -6.10
CA ARG A 44 -4.44 7.09 -4.68
C ARG A 44 -5.86 6.77 -4.25
N ALA A 45 -6.09 5.51 -3.87
CA ALA A 45 -7.39 5.07 -3.38
C ALA A 45 -7.42 5.10 -1.84
N ARG A 46 -8.56 5.49 -1.26
CA ARG A 46 -8.81 5.45 0.19
C ARG A 46 -10.21 4.93 0.48
N LEU A 47 -10.32 4.08 1.50
CA LEU A 47 -11.60 3.62 2.00
C LEU A 47 -12.28 4.70 2.84
N VAL A 48 -13.54 4.97 2.53
CA VAL A 48 -14.39 5.93 3.24
C VAL A 48 -15.67 5.22 3.70
N SER A 49 -16.27 5.69 4.78
CA SER A 49 -17.54 5.17 5.23
C SER A 49 -18.34 6.19 6.02
N THR A 50 -19.66 6.05 5.95
CA THR A 50 -20.61 6.78 6.79
C THR A 50 -21.59 5.77 7.41
N PRO A 51 -21.61 5.57 8.74
CA PRO A 51 -20.74 6.17 9.76
C PRO A 51 -19.25 5.76 9.64
N PRO A 52 -18.32 6.47 10.31
CA PRO A 52 -16.91 6.14 10.29
C PRO A 52 -16.65 4.83 11.08
N VAL A 53 -16.21 3.79 10.37
CA VAL A 53 -15.85 2.48 10.94
C VAL A 53 -14.39 2.15 10.62
N PRO A 54 -13.77 1.11 11.21
CA PRO A 54 -12.42 0.67 10.86
C PRO A 54 -12.29 0.22 9.40
N ASP A 55 -11.11 0.38 8.78
CA ASP A 55 -10.91 0.07 7.35
C ASP A 55 -11.23 -1.37 6.95
N THR A 56 -10.97 -2.35 7.83
CA THR A 56 -11.35 -3.75 7.58
C THR A 56 -12.86 -3.90 7.47
N GLU A 57 -13.60 -3.14 8.26
CA GLU A 57 -15.06 -3.15 8.26
C GLU A 57 -15.61 -2.40 7.06
N LYS A 58 -15.00 -1.27 6.67
CA LYS A 58 -15.31 -0.60 5.38
C LYS A 58 -15.16 -1.56 4.20
N LEU A 59 -14.09 -2.35 4.18
CA LEU A 59 -13.86 -3.37 3.16
C LEU A 59 -14.92 -4.46 3.20
N ALA A 60 -15.29 -4.98 4.38
CA ALA A 60 -16.36 -5.97 4.51
C ALA A 60 -17.70 -5.45 3.96
N TRP A 61 -18.08 -4.23 4.32
CA TRP A 61 -19.30 -3.59 3.78
C TRP A 61 -19.21 -3.37 2.26
N LEU A 62 -18.02 -3.10 1.71
CA LEU A 62 -17.82 -2.99 0.27
C LEU A 62 -17.90 -4.33 -0.47
N THR A 63 -17.26 -5.38 0.06
CA THR A 63 -17.11 -6.68 -0.61
C THR A 63 -18.29 -7.60 -0.33
N LEU A 64 -18.67 -7.76 0.93
CA LEU A 64 -19.73 -8.65 1.41
C LEU A 64 -21.09 -7.94 1.41
N GLY A 65 -21.12 -6.63 1.72
CA GLY A 65 -22.36 -5.88 1.89
C GLY A 65 -22.91 -5.91 3.32
N HIS A 66 -22.18 -6.51 4.25
CA HIS A 66 -22.44 -6.48 5.68
C HIS A 66 -21.12 -6.33 6.45
N GLY A 67 -21.23 -6.05 7.74
CA GLY A 67 -20.08 -5.96 8.64
C GLY A 67 -19.42 -7.31 8.88
N LEU A 68 -18.29 -7.29 9.59
CA LEU A 68 -17.57 -8.50 9.98
C LEU A 68 -18.28 -9.28 11.11
N GLU A 69 -19.21 -8.62 11.80
CA GLU A 69 -20.02 -9.25 12.83
C GLU A 69 -20.94 -10.31 12.19
N GLY A 70 -20.75 -11.57 12.59
CA GLY A 70 -21.44 -12.72 12.00
C GLY A 70 -20.82 -13.26 10.71
N ALA A 71 -19.68 -12.71 10.25
CA ALA A 71 -19.02 -13.21 9.05
C ALA A 71 -18.42 -14.61 9.26
N ASN A 72 -18.63 -15.50 8.31
CA ASN A 72 -18.09 -16.86 8.35
C ASN A 72 -16.63 -16.92 7.82
N ARG A 73 -15.98 -18.08 7.96
CA ARG A 73 -14.56 -18.25 7.56
C ARG A 73 -14.33 -17.93 6.07
N ALA A 74 -15.26 -18.32 5.19
CA ALA A 74 -15.14 -18.09 3.75
C ALA A 74 -15.27 -16.59 3.41
N GLU A 75 -16.16 -15.88 4.10
CA GLU A 75 -16.33 -14.43 3.96
C GLU A 75 -15.10 -13.67 4.45
N LEU A 76 -14.51 -14.10 5.55
CA LEU A 76 -13.23 -13.55 6.04
C LEU A 76 -12.11 -13.73 5.01
N ASP A 77 -12.06 -14.90 4.35
CA ASP A 77 -11.08 -15.15 3.28
C ASP A 77 -11.30 -14.20 2.09
N ILE A 78 -12.55 -13.95 1.69
CA ILE A 78 -12.90 -13.00 0.62
C ILE A 78 -12.47 -11.57 0.99
N VAL A 79 -12.76 -11.12 2.22
CA VAL A 79 -12.35 -9.79 2.71
C VAL A 79 -10.82 -9.68 2.75
N SER A 80 -10.13 -10.75 3.15
CA SER A 80 -8.66 -10.78 3.18
C SER A 80 -8.06 -10.64 1.77
N ALA A 81 -8.60 -11.36 0.79
CA ALA A 81 -8.16 -11.28 -0.60
C ALA A 81 -8.41 -9.89 -1.19
N ALA A 82 -9.56 -9.28 -0.89
CA ALA A 82 -9.86 -7.92 -1.31
C ALA A 82 -8.94 -6.88 -0.65
N ALA A 83 -8.58 -7.07 0.61
CA ALA A 83 -7.64 -6.19 1.31
C ALA A 83 -6.24 -6.25 0.68
N ILE A 84 -5.76 -7.43 0.29
CA ILE A 84 -4.50 -7.61 -0.44
C ILE A 84 -4.56 -6.92 -1.82
N ALA A 85 -5.66 -7.12 -2.55
CA ALA A 85 -5.85 -6.51 -3.87
C ALA A 85 -5.92 -4.98 -3.79
N PHE A 86 -6.55 -4.43 -2.74
CA PHE A 86 -6.62 -2.99 -2.51
C PHE A 86 -5.25 -2.41 -2.14
N ALA A 87 -4.51 -3.07 -1.24
CA ALA A 87 -3.17 -2.64 -0.84
C ALA A 87 -2.17 -2.66 -2.01
N SER A 88 -2.20 -3.70 -2.85
CA SER A 88 -1.28 -3.81 -4.01
C SER A 88 -1.52 -2.76 -5.10
N ARG A 89 -2.69 -2.08 -5.11
CA ARG A 89 -3.00 -0.99 -6.06
C ARG A 89 -2.83 0.41 -5.47
N GLY A 90 -2.10 0.55 -4.37
CA GLY A 90 -1.84 1.85 -3.74
C GLY A 90 -3.02 2.40 -2.94
N GLY A 91 -3.90 1.52 -2.45
CA GLY A 91 -5.03 1.87 -1.61
C GLY A 91 -4.72 1.74 -0.11
N GLY A 92 -4.63 2.87 0.61
CA GLY A 92 -4.56 2.95 2.08
C GLY A 92 -3.40 2.20 2.76
N PRO A 93 -3.25 2.28 4.10
CA PRO A 93 -2.19 1.58 4.82
C PRO A 93 -2.38 0.06 4.67
N SER A 94 -1.32 -0.59 4.25
CA SER A 94 -1.26 -1.94 3.68
C SER A 94 -1.81 -3.01 4.65
N PHE A 95 -2.76 -3.84 4.21
CA PHE A 95 -3.03 -5.16 4.82
C PHE A 95 -1.75 -6.00 5.06
N PRO A 96 -0.74 -5.93 4.17
CA PRO A 96 0.57 -6.48 4.45
C PRO A 96 1.21 -6.04 5.77
N ASP A 97 0.98 -4.82 6.25
CA ASP A 97 1.58 -4.31 7.49
C ASP A 97 1.06 -5.07 8.73
N ARG A 98 -0.18 -5.60 8.68
CA ARG A 98 -0.75 -6.38 9.80
C ARG A 98 -0.24 -7.81 9.82
N LEU A 99 -0.12 -8.45 8.65
CA LEU A 99 0.49 -9.78 8.55
C LEU A 99 2.00 -9.72 8.84
N ALA A 100 2.68 -8.69 8.33
CA ALA A 100 4.08 -8.39 8.63
C ALA A 100 4.29 -8.29 10.15
N ARG A 101 3.48 -7.50 10.86
CA ARG A 101 3.61 -7.33 12.32
C ARG A 101 3.42 -8.64 13.09
N SER A 102 2.52 -9.52 12.65
CA SER A 102 2.36 -10.85 13.27
C SER A 102 3.57 -11.77 13.07
N LEU A 103 4.35 -11.54 12.01
CA LEU A 103 5.62 -12.21 11.71
C LEU A 103 6.84 -11.45 12.26
N GLY A 104 6.63 -10.34 13.00
CA GLY A 104 7.70 -9.48 13.51
C GLY A 104 8.44 -8.69 12.41
N LEU A 105 7.77 -8.43 11.29
CA LEU A 105 8.19 -7.57 10.19
C LEU A 105 7.39 -6.26 10.23
N ASP A 106 7.98 -5.16 9.76
CA ASP A 106 7.32 -3.85 9.76
C ASP A 106 6.67 -3.53 8.42
N GLU A 107 7.14 -4.15 7.35
CA GLU A 107 6.66 -3.94 5.99
C GLU A 107 6.66 -5.26 5.22
N LEU A 108 5.59 -5.49 4.48
CA LEU A 108 5.53 -6.49 3.44
C LEU A 108 4.85 -5.81 2.26
N SER A 109 5.41 -5.88 1.06
CA SER A 109 4.78 -5.24 -0.09
C SER A 109 5.01 -6.06 -1.34
N LEU A 110 3.97 -6.19 -2.16
CA LEU A 110 4.06 -6.81 -3.47
C LEU A 110 3.90 -5.72 -4.51
N THR A 111 4.96 -5.48 -5.26
CA THR A 111 5.04 -4.45 -6.31
C THR A 111 5.06 -5.12 -7.68
N GLY A 112 4.63 -4.40 -8.72
CA GLY A 112 4.53 -4.92 -10.09
C GLY A 112 3.13 -5.39 -10.48
N ALA A 113 2.80 -5.23 -11.76
CA ALA A 113 1.51 -5.58 -12.35
C ALA A 113 1.73 -6.51 -13.55
N GLY A 114 0.90 -7.53 -13.72
CA GLY A 114 1.02 -8.49 -14.83
C GLY A 114 1.50 -9.88 -14.41
N THR A 115 2.38 -10.48 -15.22
CA THR A 115 2.94 -11.84 -15.07
C THR A 115 3.85 -11.96 -13.84
N LEU A 116 4.12 -13.19 -13.40
CA LEU A 116 4.96 -13.46 -12.22
C LEU A 116 6.36 -12.84 -12.34
N ASP A 117 6.89 -12.74 -13.56
CA ASP A 117 8.24 -12.19 -13.79
C ASP A 117 8.35 -10.68 -13.54
N GLN A 118 7.22 -9.95 -13.60
CA GLN A 118 7.17 -8.51 -13.39
C GLN A 118 6.82 -8.13 -11.95
N ARG A 119 6.62 -9.11 -11.06
CA ARG A 119 6.27 -8.88 -9.66
C ARG A 119 7.49 -8.99 -8.77
N ALA A 120 7.61 -8.09 -7.81
CA ALA A 120 8.64 -8.10 -6.79
C ALA A 120 8.02 -8.03 -5.40
N LEU A 121 8.40 -8.98 -4.54
CA LEU A 121 8.03 -9.02 -3.13
C LEU A 121 9.12 -8.33 -2.31
N THR A 122 8.73 -7.37 -1.47
CA THR A 122 9.61 -6.69 -0.53
C THR A 122 9.21 -7.03 0.89
N LEU A 123 10.20 -7.37 1.71
CA LEU A 123 10.07 -7.66 3.13
C LEU A 123 10.95 -6.68 3.90
N GLY A 124 10.35 -5.85 4.75
CA GLY A 124 11.05 -4.83 5.53
C GLY A 124 10.91 -5.06 7.03
N LYS A 125 11.99 -4.83 7.77
CA LYS A 125 12.03 -4.86 9.22
C LYS A 125 12.92 -3.74 9.76
N ARG A 126 12.36 -2.97 10.69
CA ARG A 126 13.02 -1.96 11.48
C ARG A 126 13.54 -2.60 12.76
N ILE A 127 14.85 -2.72 12.86
CA ILE A 127 15.51 -3.31 14.04
C ILE A 127 15.60 -2.27 15.16
N SER A 128 15.79 -1.00 14.81
CA SER A 128 15.83 0.13 15.74
C SER A 128 15.32 1.41 15.07
N SER A 129 15.22 2.51 15.81
CA SER A 129 14.90 3.82 15.23
C SER A 129 15.87 4.28 14.14
N SER A 130 17.10 3.74 14.12
CA SER A 130 18.17 4.07 13.18
C SER A 130 18.55 2.94 12.21
N VAL A 131 18.07 1.70 12.40
CA VAL A 131 18.44 0.55 11.58
C VAL A 131 17.20 -0.02 10.90
N TYR A 132 17.22 -0.02 9.56
CA TYR A 132 16.16 -0.61 8.73
C TYR A 132 16.78 -1.60 7.74
N LEU A 133 16.27 -2.82 7.75
CA LEU A 133 16.67 -3.89 6.85
C LEU A 133 15.49 -4.21 5.92
N SER A 134 15.74 -4.25 4.62
CA SER A 134 14.75 -4.68 3.63
C SER A 134 15.34 -5.71 2.69
N TYR A 135 14.51 -6.66 2.26
CA TYR A 135 14.86 -7.69 1.31
C TYR A 135 13.85 -7.68 0.17
N GLU A 136 14.33 -7.49 -1.05
CA GLU A 136 13.53 -7.39 -2.26
C GLU A 136 13.82 -8.60 -3.15
N MET A 137 12.78 -9.32 -3.56
CA MET A 137 12.89 -10.51 -4.41
C MET A 137 11.89 -10.45 -5.57
N GLY A 138 12.42 -10.55 -6.79
CA GLY A 138 11.61 -10.75 -7.98
C GLY A 138 11.02 -12.16 -8.00
N LEU A 139 9.70 -12.28 -8.21
CA LEU A 139 9.01 -13.58 -8.28
C LEU A 139 9.40 -14.39 -9.54
N GLY A 140 9.90 -13.73 -10.59
CA GLY A 140 10.57 -14.37 -11.74
C GLY A 140 12.01 -14.81 -11.48
N GLY A 141 12.52 -14.67 -10.26
CA GLY A 141 13.86 -15.15 -9.87
C GLY A 141 15.05 -14.30 -10.34
N ALA A 142 14.83 -13.27 -11.16
CA ALA A 142 15.89 -12.49 -11.79
C ALA A 142 16.60 -11.47 -10.88
N SER A 143 15.99 -11.07 -9.75
CA SER A 143 16.55 -10.06 -8.86
C SER A 143 16.33 -10.43 -7.40
N ARG A 144 17.41 -10.40 -6.62
CA ARG A 144 17.38 -10.55 -5.16
C ARG A 144 18.34 -9.53 -4.59
N ILE A 145 17.80 -8.56 -3.86
CA ILE A 145 18.59 -7.45 -3.32
C ILE A 145 18.22 -7.27 -1.85
N ALA A 146 19.20 -7.47 -0.99
CA ALA A 146 19.15 -7.05 0.40
C ALA A 146 19.63 -5.61 0.50
N LYS A 147 18.89 -4.76 1.22
CA LYS A 147 19.25 -3.37 1.49
C LYS A 147 19.26 -3.16 3.01
N LEU A 148 20.32 -2.57 3.52
CA LEU A 148 20.49 -2.16 4.90
C LEU A 148 20.65 -0.65 4.93
N GLN A 149 19.78 0.04 5.63
CA GLN A 149 19.92 1.45 5.93
C GLN A 149 20.25 1.63 7.40
N TYR A 150 21.28 2.42 7.67
CA TYR A 150 21.70 2.82 9.00
C TYR A 150 21.84 4.34 9.09
N ASP A 151 21.03 4.97 9.93
CA ASP A 151 21.08 6.40 10.19
C ASP A 151 22.06 6.65 11.36
N LEU A 152 23.30 7.03 11.04
CA LEU A 152 24.35 7.30 12.04
C LEU A 152 24.01 8.53 12.88
N THR A 153 23.53 9.59 12.23
CA THR A 153 23.08 10.84 12.86
C THR A 153 21.96 11.46 12.04
N ARG A 154 21.35 12.55 12.53
CA ARG A 154 20.31 13.30 11.81
C ARG A 154 20.73 13.80 10.42
N ARG A 155 22.04 13.84 10.14
CA ARG A 155 22.61 14.34 8.87
C ARG A 155 23.31 13.26 8.05
N TRP A 156 23.70 12.14 8.66
CA TRP A 156 24.47 11.08 8.01
C TRP A 156 23.67 9.78 7.99
N SER A 157 23.43 9.24 6.80
CA SER A 157 22.85 7.92 6.63
C SER A 157 23.70 7.06 5.70
N LEU A 158 23.89 5.81 6.09
CA LEU A 158 24.62 4.81 5.33
C LEU A 158 23.60 3.85 4.74
N ARG A 159 23.70 3.59 3.44
CA ARG A 159 22.89 2.57 2.76
C ARG A 159 23.82 1.56 2.13
N ALA A 160 23.69 0.31 2.54
CA ALA A 160 24.34 -0.80 1.88
C ALA A 160 23.30 -1.60 1.12
N GLN A 161 23.61 -2.01 -0.10
CA GLN A 161 22.82 -2.95 -0.88
C GLN A 161 23.71 -4.11 -1.32
N ALA A 162 23.18 -5.31 -1.24
CA ALA A 162 23.86 -6.56 -1.55
C ALA A 162 22.93 -7.49 -2.32
N GLY A 163 23.44 -8.16 -3.35
CA GLY A 163 22.63 -9.04 -4.19
C GLY A 163 23.13 -9.06 -5.62
N THR A 164 22.25 -8.70 -6.58
CA THR A 164 22.63 -8.57 -7.99
C THR A 164 23.72 -7.51 -8.21
N GLN A 165 23.69 -6.43 -7.42
CA GLN A 165 24.75 -5.43 -7.38
C GLN A 165 25.03 -5.08 -5.92
N ASN A 166 26.31 -5.08 -5.57
CA ASN A 166 26.77 -4.70 -4.25
C ASN A 166 27.22 -3.24 -4.31
N ALA A 167 26.60 -2.38 -3.49
CA ALA A 167 27.02 -0.99 -3.37
C ALA A 167 26.87 -0.53 -1.92
N VAL A 168 27.69 0.46 -1.56
CA VAL A 168 27.63 1.13 -0.27
C VAL A 168 27.64 2.62 -0.54
N ASP A 169 26.55 3.27 -0.18
CA ASP A 169 26.32 4.69 -0.37
C ASP A 169 26.30 5.39 0.99
N LEU A 170 26.90 6.57 1.05
CA LEU A 170 26.89 7.44 2.22
C LEU A 170 26.20 8.75 1.84
N PHE A 171 25.10 9.06 2.52
CA PHE A 171 24.31 10.25 2.28
C PHE A 171 24.54 11.26 3.39
N TYR A 172 24.75 12.51 2.99
CA TYR A 172 24.85 13.66 3.88
C TYR A 172 23.76 14.68 3.52
N THR A 173 22.87 14.99 4.47
CA THR A 173 21.77 15.95 4.26
C THR A 173 22.01 17.22 5.06
N LEU A 174 22.01 18.37 4.36
CA LEU A 174 22.02 19.70 4.92
C LEU A 174 20.62 20.30 4.78
N GLN A 175 19.96 20.58 5.91
CA GLN A 175 18.77 21.42 5.94
C GLN A 175 19.20 22.85 6.25
N PHE A 176 18.77 23.77 5.40
CA PHE A 176 18.83 25.21 5.64
C PHE A 176 17.42 25.68 5.96
N ASP A 177 17.30 26.47 7.02
CA ASP A 177 16.05 27.11 7.47
C ASP A 177 15.78 28.39 6.65
#